data_AF-A0A1M6M670-F1
#
_entry.id   AF-A0A1M6M670-F1
#
_cell.length_a   1.000
_cell.length_b   1.000
_cell.length_c   1.000
_cell.angle_alpha   90.00
_cell.angle_beta   90.00
_cell.angle_gamma   90.00
#
_symmetry.space_group_name_H-M   'P 1'
#
loop_
_entity.id
_entity.type
_entity.pdbx_description
1 polymer ?
#
loop_
_entity_poly.entity_id
_entity_poly.type
_entity_poly.pdbx_seq_one_letter_code
_entity_poly.pdbx_strand_id
1 'polypeptide(L)'
;MIKNQNIIDQLNGLLSDYQIFYQNLRGFHWNIQGKNFFELHVKFEELYTETNVKVDDIAERILTIGGTPIHNFQDYLDTAELVPVKNVHDDETAVKTIVSNLEKIIIKEKAIKEAAGAVDDSGTEDQMSAFVEEQEKTLWMYKAWLK
;
A
#
# COMPACT_ATOMS: atom_id res chain seq x y z
N MET A 1 22.93 -13.42 10.69
CA MET A 1 21.55 -13.09 11.05
C MET A 1 21.26 -11.59 11.17
N ILE A 2 22.24 -10.70 11.34
CA ILE A 2 22.00 -9.24 11.52
C ILE A 2 21.75 -8.47 10.19
N LYS A 3 22.04 -9.05 9.02
CA LYS A 3 22.00 -8.32 7.73
C LYS A 3 20.62 -7.77 7.31
N ASN A 4 19.52 -8.40 7.75
CA ASN A 4 18.19 -8.09 7.21
C ASN A 4 17.28 -7.31 8.17
N GLN A 5 17.72 -6.99 9.39
CA GLN A 5 16.82 -6.35 10.38
C GLN A 5 16.25 -5.02 9.88
N ASN A 6 17.09 -4.19 9.25
CA ASN A 6 16.64 -2.94 8.65
C ASN A 6 15.54 -3.16 7.59
N ILE A 7 15.71 -4.17 6.72
CA ILE A 7 14.71 -4.51 5.69
C ILE A 7 13.41 -5.01 6.33
N ILE A 8 13.51 -5.85 7.36
CA ILE A 8 12.37 -6.34 8.12
C ILE A 8 11.58 -5.18 8.75
N ASP A 9 12.27 -4.21 9.34
CA ASP A 9 11.64 -3.06 9.98
C ASP A 9 10.93 -2.18 8.93
N GLN A 10 11.58 -1.93 7.78
CA GLN A 10 10.96 -1.17 6.70
C GLN A 10 9.76 -1.90 6.08
N LEU A 11 9.86 -3.21 5.87
CA LEU A 11 8.75 -4.02 5.36
C LEU A 11 7.57 -4.05 6.35
N ASN A 12 7.81 -4.05 7.65
CA ASN A 12 6.75 -3.92 8.66
C ASN A 12 6.07 -2.53 8.61
N GLY A 13 6.85 -1.48 8.36
CA GLY A 13 6.30 -0.15 8.08
C GLY A 13 5.44 -0.12 6.81
N LEU A 14 5.92 -0.75 5.73
CA LEU A 14 5.16 -0.89 4.48
C LEU A 14 3.88 -1.70 4.69
N LEU A 15 3.94 -2.84 5.38
CA LEU A 15 2.79 -3.67 5.73
C LEU A 15 1.73 -2.86 6.48
N SER A 16 2.16 -2.03 7.42
CA SER A 16 1.27 -1.14 8.18
C SER A 16 0.59 -0.13 7.25
N ASP A 17 1.32 0.52 6.34
CA ASP A 17 0.73 1.42 5.34
C ASP A 17 -0.29 0.73 4.45
N TYR A 18 0.02 -0.48 3.98
CA TYR A 18 -0.88 -1.29 3.15
C TYR A 18 -2.18 -1.64 3.88
N GLN A 19 -2.13 -1.94 5.18
CA GLN A 19 -3.32 -2.20 5.99
C GLN A 19 -4.20 -0.96 6.14
N ILE A 20 -3.60 0.21 6.37
CA ILE A 20 -4.34 1.48 6.40
C ILE A 20 -4.92 1.81 5.02
N PHE A 21 -4.16 1.59 3.96
CA PHE A 21 -4.60 1.82 2.59
C PHE A 21 -5.79 0.91 2.23
N TYR A 22 -5.68 -0.39 2.51
CA TYR A 22 -6.75 -1.37 2.31
C TYR A 22 -8.05 -0.94 3.01
N GLN A 23 -7.96 -0.56 4.29
CA GLN A 23 -9.15 -0.18 5.04
C GLN A 23 -9.74 1.15 4.57
N ASN A 24 -8.91 2.11 4.12
CA ASN A 24 -9.37 3.34 3.49
C ASN A 24 -10.12 3.05 2.17
N LEU A 25 -9.58 2.17 1.32
CA LEU A 25 -10.23 1.76 0.06
C LEU A 25 -11.57 1.09 0.28
N ARG A 26 -11.68 0.21 1.29
CA ARG A 26 -12.95 -0.38 1.72
C ARG A 26 -13.94 0.70 2.17
N GLY A 27 -13.44 1.68 2.94
CA GLY A 27 -14.19 2.87 3.33
C GLY A 27 -14.75 3.63 2.12
N PHE A 28 -13.94 3.86 1.09
CA PHE A 28 -14.40 4.53 -0.14
C PHE A 28 -15.42 3.68 -0.90
N HIS A 29 -15.15 2.39 -1.09
CA HIS A 29 -16.05 1.46 -1.76
C HIS A 29 -17.44 1.45 -1.10
N TRP A 30 -17.52 1.40 0.23
CA TRP A 30 -18.80 1.39 0.93
C TRP A 30 -19.54 2.72 0.91
N ASN A 31 -18.83 3.84 0.95
CA ASN A 31 -19.43 5.14 1.26
C ASN A 31 -19.46 6.11 0.08
N ILE A 32 -18.89 5.77 -1.07
CA ILE A 32 -18.90 6.63 -2.26
C ILE A 32 -20.35 6.95 -2.67
N GLN A 33 -20.59 8.19 -3.07
CA GLN A 33 -21.88 8.69 -3.51
C GLN A 33 -21.70 9.55 -4.77
N GLY A 34 -22.81 9.85 -5.44
CA GLY A 34 -22.84 10.76 -6.58
C GLY A 34 -22.87 10.06 -7.94
N LYS A 35 -22.68 10.85 -9.01
CA LYS A 35 -22.90 10.40 -10.40
C LYS A 35 -21.92 9.32 -10.84
N ASN A 36 -20.73 9.30 -10.24
CA ASN A 36 -19.66 8.35 -10.54
C ASN A 36 -19.74 7.06 -9.69
N PHE A 37 -20.80 6.89 -8.90
CA PHE A 37 -20.97 5.77 -7.97
C PHE A 37 -20.65 4.40 -8.59
N PHE A 38 -21.31 4.04 -9.68
CA PHE A 38 -21.18 2.70 -10.25
C PHE A 38 -19.77 2.38 -10.75
N GLU A 39 -19.06 3.37 -11.29
CA GLU A 39 -17.69 3.20 -11.77
C GLU A 39 -16.71 3.11 -10.59
N LEU A 40 -16.76 4.07 -9.68
CA LEU A 40 -15.81 4.17 -8.58
C LEU A 40 -16.00 3.06 -7.54
N HIS A 41 -17.25 2.65 -7.28
CA HIS A 41 -17.54 1.54 -6.38
C HIS A 41 -16.82 0.27 -6.83
N VAL A 42 -16.92 -0.11 -8.10
CA VAL A 42 -16.24 -1.29 -8.66
C VAL A 42 -14.73 -1.09 -8.70
N LYS A 43 -14.26 0.11 -9.06
CA LYS A 43 -12.82 0.41 -9.12
C LYS A 43 -12.13 0.34 -7.75
N PHE A 44 -12.80 0.79 -6.70
CA PHE A 44 -12.26 0.67 -5.34
C PHE A 44 -12.23 -0.78 -4.86
N GLU A 45 -13.13 -1.64 -5.36
CA GLU A 45 -13.11 -3.09 -5.10
C GLU A 45 -11.95 -3.82 -5.76
N GLU A 46 -11.72 -3.55 -7.04
CA GLU A 46 -10.55 -4.02 -7.77
C GLU A 46 -9.27 -3.66 -6.99
N LEU A 47 -9.14 -2.39 -6.60
CA LEU A 47 -7.95 -1.89 -5.92
C LEU A 47 -7.77 -2.46 -4.50
N TYR A 48 -8.83 -2.58 -3.68
CA TYR A 48 -8.67 -3.17 -2.34
C TYR A 48 -8.35 -4.66 -2.43
N THR A 49 -8.85 -5.36 -3.46
CA THR A 49 -8.59 -6.79 -3.64
C THR A 49 -7.13 -7.03 -3.99
N GLU A 50 -6.59 -6.23 -4.91
CA GLU A 50 -5.16 -6.22 -5.25
C GLU A 50 -4.29 -5.84 -4.04
N THR A 51 -4.69 -4.80 -3.29
CA THR A 51 -3.99 -4.38 -2.06
C THR A 51 -3.96 -5.50 -1.02
N ASN A 52 -5.03 -6.28 -0.89
CA ASN A 52 -5.09 -7.40 0.05
C ASN A 52 -4.13 -8.54 -0.32
N VAL A 53 -3.88 -8.77 -1.61
CA VAL A 53 -2.85 -9.73 -2.05
C VAL A 53 -1.46 -9.22 -1.65
N LYS A 54 -1.17 -7.94 -1.90
CA LYS A 54 0.12 -7.33 -1.53
C LYS A 54 0.38 -7.35 -0.02
N VAL A 55 -0.65 -7.19 0.82
CA VAL A 55 -0.56 -7.35 2.27
C VAL A 55 0.01 -8.72 2.65
N ASP A 56 -0.50 -9.79 2.04
CA ASP A 56 -0.05 -11.16 2.29
C ASP A 56 1.37 -11.38 1.79
N ASP A 57 1.65 -10.96 0.54
CA ASP A 57 2.97 -11.06 -0.07
C ASP A 57 4.06 -10.37 0.76
N ILE A 58 3.76 -9.21 1.37
CA ILE A 58 4.71 -8.49 2.25
C ILE A 58 4.90 -9.23 3.56
N ALA A 59 3.82 -9.71 4.19
CA ALA A 59 3.89 -10.44 5.45
C ALA A 59 4.68 -11.76 5.29
N GLU A 60 4.43 -12.50 4.22
CA GLU A 60 5.18 -13.70 3.88
C GLU A 60 6.63 -13.38 3.51
N ARG A 61 6.91 -12.24 2.88
CA ARG A 61 8.30 -11.81 2.63
C ARG A 61 9.05 -11.57 3.93
N ILE A 62 8.44 -10.89 4.90
CA ILE A 62 9.01 -10.66 6.24
C ILE A 62 9.37 -11.99 6.90
N LEU A 63 8.47 -12.97 6.87
CA LEU A 63 8.72 -14.32 7.39
C LEU A 63 9.87 -15.01 6.66
N THR A 64 9.88 -14.92 5.32
CA THR A 64 10.88 -15.54 4.44
C THR A 64 12.31 -15.07 4.76
N ILE A 65 12.48 -13.79 5.09
CA ILE A 65 13.79 -13.23 5.46
C ILE A 65 14.11 -13.32 6.96
N GLY A 66 13.29 -14.06 7.73
CA GLY A 66 13.51 -14.39 9.14
C GLY A 66 12.95 -13.38 10.15
N GLY A 67 12.09 -12.46 9.71
CA GLY A 67 11.39 -11.50 10.56
C GLY A 67 10.06 -12.02 11.11
N THR A 68 9.34 -11.15 11.81
CA THR A 68 7.96 -11.40 12.26
C THR A 68 7.08 -10.24 11.80
N PRO A 69 6.00 -10.49 11.04
CA PRO A 69 5.11 -9.45 10.58
C PRO A 69 4.24 -8.93 11.73
N ILE A 70 4.04 -7.62 11.76
CA ILE A 70 3.02 -6.99 12.60
C ILE A 70 1.64 -7.48 12.13
N HIS A 71 0.75 -7.76 13.08
CA HIS A 71 -0.52 -8.45 12.81
C HIS A 71 -1.71 -7.93 13.63
N ASN A 72 -1.59 -6.78 14.30
CA ASN A 72 -2.69 -6.18 15.04
C ASN A 72 -2.85 -4.70 14.69
N PHE A 73 -4.09 -4.21 14.85
CA PHE A 73 -4.45 -2.87 14.43
C PHE A 73 -3.74 -1.75 15.20
N GLN A 74 -3.44 -1.95 16.48
CA GLN A 74 -2.79 -0.90 17.27
C GLN A 74 -1.37 -0.68 16.76
N ASP A 75 -0.61 -1.75 16.54
CA ASP A 75 0.74 -1.67 16.00
C ASP A 75 0.76 -1.09 14.57
N TYR A 76 -0.23 -1.42 13.72
CA TYR A 76 -0.35 -0.79 12.41
C TYR A 76 -0.57 0.72 12.51
N LEU A 77 -1.44 1.16 13.43
CA LEU A 77 -1.71 2.59 13.65
C LEU A 77 -0.48 3.34 14.19
N ASP A 78 0.34 2.68 14.99
CA ASP A 78 1.54 3.29 15.58
C ASP A 78 2.71 3.35 14.60
N THR A 79 2.72 2.50 13.57
CA THR A 79 3.86 2.33 12.65
C THR A 79 3.60 2.93 11.26
N ALA A 80 2.35 3.00 10.81
CA ALA A 80 2.01 3.52 9.48
C ALA A 80 2.28 5.03 9.35
N GLU A 81 2.73 5.43 8.16
CA GLU A 81 2.79 6.84 7.74
C GLU A 81 1.49 7.29 7.04
N LEU A 82 0.74 6.32 6.50
CA LEU A 82 -0.60 6.58 5.99
C LEU A 82 -1.58 6.78 7.14
N VAL A 83 -2.53 7.70 6.94
CA VAL A 83 -3.50 8.08 7.97
C VAL A 83 -4.86 7.47 7.63
N PRO A 84 -5.55 6.84 8.61
CA PRO A 84 -6.94 6.44 8.45
C PRO A 84 -7.83 7.65 8.13
N VAL A 85 -8.65 7.54 7.09
CA VAL A 85 -9.65 8.57 6.78
C VAL A 85 -11.03 8.12 7.23
N LYS A 86 -11.88 9.09 7.58
CA LYS A 86 -13.22 8.85 8.10
C LYS A 86 -14.23 9.63 7.28
N ASN A 87 -15.38 9.01 7.01
CA ASN A 87 -16.54 9.66 6.40
C ASN A 87 -16.22 10.36 5.08
N VAL A 88 -15.43 9.73 4.20
CA VAL A 88 -15.25 10.21 2.83
C VAL A 88 -16.34 9.60 1.95
N HIS A 89 -17.10 10.46 1.27
CA HIS A 89 -18.22 10.07 0.41
C HIS A 89 -18.13 10.70 -0.98
N ASP A 90 -17.35 11.77 -1.13
CA ASP A 90 -17.15 12.48 -2.38
C ASP A 90 -16.02 11.83 -3.19
N ASP A 91 -16.20 11.84 -4.50
CA ASP A 91 -15.33 11.18 -5.47
C ASP A 91 -13.94 11.82 -5.55
N GLU A 92 -13.87 13.15 -5.61
CA GLU A 92 -12.59 13.86 -5.68
C GLU A 92 -11.73 13.66 -4.43
N THR A 93 -12.27 13.77 -3.21
CA THR A 93 -11.48 13.52 -1.98
C THR A 93 -11.00 12.08 -1.92
N ALA A 94 -11.85 11.12 -2.27
CA ALA A 94 -11.46 9.71 -2.30
C ALA A 94 -10.29 9.48 -3.26
N VAL A 95 -10.41 9.95 -4.50
CA VAL A 95 -9.37 9.76 -5.52
C VAL A 95 -8.08 10.54 -5.18
N LYS A 96 -8.18 11.77 -4.66
CA LYS A 96 -7.01 12.53 -4.17
C LYS A 96 -6.29 11.80 -3.04
N THR A 97 -7.04 11.16 -2.14
CA THR A 97 -6.46 10.36 -1.05
C THR A 97 -5.75 9.12 -1.59
N ILE A 98 -6.34 8.42 -2.57
CA ILE A 98 -5.69 7.28 -3.24
C ILE A 98 -4.39 7.71 -3.91
N VAL A 99 -4.39 8.80 -4.67
CA VAL A 99 -3.19 9.34 -5.32
C VAL A 99 -2.10 9.64 -4.30
N SER A 100 -2.43 10.34 -3.21
CA SER A 100 -1.44 10.67 -2.17
C SER A 100 -0.88 9.43 -1.46
N ASN A 101 -1.73 8.43 -1.20
CA ASN A 101 -1.30 7.19 -0.56
C ASN A 101 -0.38 6.37 -1.48
N LEU A 102 -0.75 6.20 -2.75
CA LEU A 102 0.08 5.52 -3.74
C LEU A 102 1.45 6.20 -3.91
N GLU A 103 1.50 7.53 -3.95
CA GLU A 103 2.77 8.26 -4.03
C GLU A 103 3.70 7.93 -2.85
N LYS A 104 3.16 7.92 -1.63
CA LYS A 104 3.93 7.58 -0.42
C LYS A 104 4.37 6.12 -0.41
N ILE A 105 3.48 5.19 -0.79
CA ILE A 105 3.79 3.76 -0.89
C ILE A 105 4.92 3.54 -1.90
N ILE A 106 4.81 4.07 -3.12
CA ILE A 106 5.83 3.94 -4.17
C ILE A 106 7.19 4.49 -3.71
N ILE A 107 7.21 5.62 -2.99
CA ILE A 107 8.46 6.18 -2.43
C ILE A 107 9.08 5.19 -1.43
N LYS A 108 8.27 4.62 -0.53
CA LYS A 108 8.73 3.66 0.47
C LYS A 108 9.22 2.37 -0.17
N GLU A 109 8.52 1.84 -1.17
CA GLU A 109 8.91 0.64 -1.92
C GLU A 109 10.25 0.86 -2.65
N LYS A 110 10.47 2.02 -3.27
CA LYS A 110 11.76 2.38 -3.89
C LYS A 110 12.90 2.41 -2.88
N ALA A 111 12.66 2.96 -1.69
CA ALA A 111 13.67 2.97 -0.62
C ALA A 111 13.99 1.54 -0.13
N ILE A 112 12.97 0.70 0.05
CA ILE A 112 13.14 -0.72 0.44
C ILE A 112 13.92 -1.47 -0.65
N LYS A 113 13.58 -1.26 -1.92
CA LYS A 113 14.29 -1.83 -3.07
C LYS A 113 15.78 -1.51 -3.02
N GLU A 114 16.14 -0.23 -2.85
CA GLU A 114 17.54 0.20 -2.77
C GLU A 114 18.26 -0.44 -1.56
N ALA A 115 17.60 -0.47 -0.41
CA ALA A 115 18.16 -1.07 0.80
C ALA A 115 18.38 -2.58 0.65
N ALA A 116 17.44 -3.29 0.01
CA ALA A 116 17.52 -4.72 -0.27
C ALA A 116 18.68 -5.05 -1.24
N GLY A 117 18.81 -4.27 -2.33
CA GLY A 117 19.91 -4.42 -3.27
C GLY A 117 21.29 -4.21 -2.63
N ALA A 118 21.40 -3.29 -1.66
CA ALA A 118 22.66 -3.04 -0.95
C ALA A 118 23.13 -4.20 -0.05
N VAL A 119 22.27 -5.18 0.24
CA VAL A 119 22.59 -6.36 1.05
C VAL A 119 22.43 -7.69 0.29
N ASP A 120 22.34 -7.61 -1.04
CA ASP A 120 22.11 -8.75 -1.94
C ASP A 120 20.81 -9.54 -1.66
N ASP A 121 19.77 -8.86 -1.16
CA ASP A 121 18.43 -9.43 -0.99
C ASP A 121 17.60 -9.26 -2.28
N SER A 122 17.94 -10.06 -3.30
CA SER A 122 17.31 -9.96 -4.62
C SER A 122 15.81 -10.23 -4.59
N GLY A 123 15.33 -11.11 -3.70
CA GLY A 123 13.91 -11.45 -3.61
C GLY A 123 13.05 -10.28 -3.16
N THR A 124 13.54 -9.49 -2.18
CA THR A 124 12.84 -8.27 -1.76
C THR A 124 12.97 -7.18 -2.83
N GLU A 125 14.14 -7.06 -3.46
CA GLU A 125 14.36 -6.09 -4.54
C GLU A 125 13.40 -6.30 -5.72
N ASP A 126 13.28 -7.54 -6.20
CA ASP A 126 12.42 -7.91 -7.32
C ASP A 126 10.94 -7.67 -6.99
N GLN A 127 10.51 -8.03 -5.76
CA GLN A 127 9.14 -7.81 -5.30
C GLN A 127 8.78 -6.32 -5.28
N MET A 128 9.63 -5.47 -4.70
CA MET A 128 9.39 -4.02 -4.68
C MET A 128 9.39 -3.42 -6.10
N SER A 129 10.21 -3.95 -7.01
CA SER A 129 10.23 -3.49 -8.41
C SER A 129 8.90 -3.77 -9.12
N ALA A 130 8.37 -4.99 -8.96
CA ALA A 130 7.09 -5.38 -9.55
C ALA A 130 5.94 -4.53 -8.98
N PHE A 131 5.94 -4.29 -7.67
CA PHE A 131 4.94 -3.45 -7.01
C PHE A 131 4.96 -2.01 -7.53
N VAL A 132 6.14 -1.40 -7.64
CA VAL A 132 6.31 -0.04 -8.14
C VAL A 132 5.81 0.09 -9.58
N GLU A 133 6.15 -0.85 -10.46
CA GLU A 133 5.72 -0.82 -11.87
C GLU A 133 4.20 -0.81 -12.01
N GLU A 134 3.52 -1.70 -11.29
CA GLU A 134 2.07 -1.80 -11.29
C GLU A 134 1.42 -0.53 -10.73
N GLN A 135 1.93 -0.03 -9.60
CA GLN A 135 1.34 1.11 -8.93
C GLN A 135 1.60 2.43 -9.65
N GLU A 136 2.71 2.60 -10.36
CA GLU A 136 2.94 3.79 -11.19
C GLU A 136 1.89 3.89 -12.31
N LYS A 137 1.48 2.75 -12.88
CA LYS A 137 0.39 2.69 -13.85
C LYS A 137 -0.96 3.04 -13.19
N THR A 138 -1.25 2.47 -12.03
CA THR A 138 -2.47 2.78 -11.27
C THR A 138 -2.53 4.26 -10.89
N LEU A 139 -1.42 4.83 -10.40
CA LEU A 139 -1.26 6.23 -10.07
C LEU A 139 -1.53 7.15 -11.27
N TRP A 140 -1.02 6.79 -12.45
CA TRP A 140 -1.32 7.51 -13.69
C TRP A 140 -2.82 7.54 -13.99
N MET A 141 -3.52 6.41 -13.88
CA MET A 141 -4.96 6.33 -14.14
C MET A 141 -5.76 7.24 -13.20
N TYR A 142 -5.48 7.20 -11.90
CA TYR A 142 -6.18 8.06 -10.93
C TYR A 142 -5.81 9.55 -11.10
N LYS A 143 -4.55 9.87 -11.43
CA LYS A 143 -4.16 11.25 -11.78
C LYS A 143 -4.85 11.74 -13.05
N ALA A 144 -5.10 10.86 -14.02
CA ALA A 144 -5.82 11.21 -15.23
C ALA A 144 -7.30 11.47 -14.95
N TRP A 145 -7.91 10.70 -14.04
CA TRP A 145 -9.30 10.90 -13.61
C TRP A 145 -9.53 12.27 -12.93
N LEU A 146 -8.52 12.82 -12.25
CA LEU A 146 -8.59 14.13 -11.58
C LEU A 146 -8.44 15.35 -12.51
N LYS A 147 -8.30 15.16 -13.82
CA LYS A 147 -8.10 16.25 -14.80
C LYS A 147 -9.42 16.66 -15.46
#